data_AF-A0A7C8ZDN9-F1
#
_entry.id   AF-A0A7C8ZDN9-F1
#
_cell.length_a   1.000
_cell.length_b   1.000
_cell.length_c   1.000
_cell.angle_alpha   90.00
_cell.angle_beta   90.00
_cell.angle_gamma   90.00
#
_symmetry.space_group_name_H-M   'P 1'
#
loop_
_entity.id
_entity.type
_entity.pdbx_description
1 polymer ?
#
loop_
_entity_poly.entity_id
_entity_poly.type
_entity_poly.pdbx_seq_one_letter_code
_entity_poly.pdbx_strand_id
1 'polypeptide(L)'
;MKTSGKLFTIGLITFWYSSNIGVLLLNKYLLSNYGFKYPIFLTMCHMTACSLLSYIAITWLKIVPMQTIRSRVQFAKIAALSAIFCTSVVSGNVSLRYLPVSFNQAVGATTPFFTAVFA
;
A
#
# COMPACT_ATOMS: atom_id res chain seq x y z
N MET A 1 -0.08 0.32 -34.44
CA MET A 1 0.63 -0.02 -33.19
C MET A 1 -0.21 0.33 -31.92
N LYS A 2 -1.42 -0.24 -31.75
CA LYS A 2 -2.30 0.01 -30.57
C LYS A 2 -2.25 -1.11 -29.51
N THR A 3 -1.51 -2.20 -29.76
CA THR A 3 -1.47 -3.40 -28.90
C THR A 3 -0.62 -3.23 -27.63
N SER A 4 0.39 -2.33 -27.67
CA SER A 4 1.34 -2.12 -26.56
C SER A 4 0.66 -1.63 -25.27
N GLY A 5 -0.33 -0.73 -25.38
CA GLY A 5 -1.04 -0.19 -24.22
C GLY A 5 -1.87 -1.24 -23.47
N LYS A 6 -2.58 -2.12 -24.19
CA LYS A 6 -3.39 -3.18 -23.57
C LYS A 6 -2.53 -4.21 -22.85
N LEU A 7 -1.42 -4.63 -23.47
CA LEU A 7 -0.50 -5.60 -22.87
C LEU A 7 0.19 -5.01 -21.63
N PHE A 8 0.57 -3.73 -21.69
CA PHE A 8 1.11 -3.00 -20.55
C PHE A 8 0.11 -2.91 -19.39
N THR A 9 -1.16 -2.56 -19.66
CA THR A 9 -2.21 -2.53 -18.64
C THR A 9 -2.45 -3.91 -18.02
N ILE A 10 -2.53 -4.97 -18.84
CA ILE A 10 -2.68 -6.34 -18.34
C ILE A 10 -1.48 -6.75 -17.47
N GLY A 11 -0.26 -6.40 -17.89
CA GLY A 11 0.96 -6.64 -17.10
C GLY A 11 0.92 -5.91 -15.75
N LEU A 12 0.53 -4.65 -15.73
CA LEU A 12 0.35 -3.85 -14.52
C LEU A 12 -0.69 -4.45 -13.56
N ILE A 13 -1.85 -4.84 -14.08
CA ILE A 13 -2.92 -5.46 -13.29
C ILE A 13 -2.46 -6.80 -12.72
N THR A 14 -1.83 -7.64 -13.55
CA THR A 14 -1.29 -8.95 -13.12
C THR A 14 -0.25 -8.78 -12.03
N PHE A 15 0.70 -7.85 -12.20
CA PHE A 15 1.73 -7.56 -11.20
C PHE A 15 1.09 -7.08 -9.90
N TRP A 16 0.15 -6.15 -9.97
CA TRP A 16 -0.56 -5.62 -8.81
C TRP A 16 -1.30 -6.71 -8.03
N TYR A 17 -2.07 -7.58 -8.71
CA TYR A 17 -2.75 -8.71 -8.06
C TYR A 17 -1.76 -9.71 -7.45
N SER A 18 -0.69 -10.05 -8.18
CA SER A 18 0.32 -11.00 -7.72
C SER A 18 1.02 -10.50 -6.45
N SER A 19 1.37 -9.21 -6.40
CA SER A 19 1.93 -8.58 -5.21
C SER A 19 0.94 -8.58 -4.04
N ASN A 20 -0.35 -8.31 -4.29
CA ASN A 20 -1.39 -8.33 -3.24
C ASN A 20 -1.54 -9.73 -2.63
N ILE A 21 -1.61 -10.76 -3.47
CA ILE A 21 -1.70 -12.16 -3.03
C ILE A 21 -0.43 -12.55 -2.24
N GLY A 22 0.75 -12.16 -2.73
CA GLY A 22 2.02 -12.43 -2.07
C GLY A 22 2.08 -11.86 -0.65
N VAL A 23 1.71 -10.58 -0.48
CA VAL A 23 1.67 -9.93 0.85
C VAL A 23 0.65 -10.61 1.77
N LEU A 24 -0.50 -11.01 1.23
CA LEU A 24 -1.53 -11.68 2.02
C LEU A 24 -1.08 -13.06 2.53
N LEU A 25 -0.47 -13.86 1.66
CA LEU A 25 0.08 -15.16 2.02
C LEU A 25 1.24 -15.03 3.01
N LEU A 26 2.12 -14.04 2.83
CA LEU A 26 3.22 -13.77 3.74
C LEU A 26 2.72 -13.37 5.13
N ASN A 27 1.70 -12.51 5.21
CA ASN A 27 1.06 -12.15 6.48
C ASN A 27 0.46 -13.38 7.17
N LYS A 28 -0.27 -14.23 6.43
CA LYS A 28 -0.81 -15.48 6.97
C LYS A 28 0.30 -16.42 7.46
N TYR A 29 1.40 -16.53 6.71
CA TYR A 29 2.53 -17.37 7.06
C TYR A 29 3.21 -16.90 8.36
N LEU A 30 3.50 -15.61 8.48
CA LEU A 30 4.15 -15.03 9.66
C LEU A 30 3.27 -15.12 10.91
N LEU A 31 1.97 -14.86 10.78
CA LEU A 31 1.03 -14.86 11.91
C LEU A 31 0.66 -16.28 12.36
N SER A 32 0.49 -17.22 11.42
CA SER A 32 -0.01 -18.57 11.72
C SER A 32 1.08 -19.62 11.86
N ASN A 33 2.15 -19.59 11.06
CA ASN A 33 3.20 -20.61 11.08
C ASN A 33 4.42 -20.17 11.89
N TYR A 34 4.79 -18.89 11.81
CA TYR A 34 5.97 -18.36 12.50
C TYR A 34 5.65 -17.82 13.91
N GLY A 35 4.36 -17.68 14.27
CA GLY A 35 3.93 -17.19 15.58
C GLY A 35 4.34 -15.75 15.88
N PHE A 36 4.58 -14.94 14.83
CA PHE A 36 5.08 -13.57 14.97
C PHE A 36 4.02 -12.65 15.57
N LYS A 37 4.26 -12.11 16.78
CA LYS A 37 3.26 -11.37 17.57
C LYS A 37 3.13 -9.87 17.23
N TYR A 38 3.90 -9.35 16.26
CA TYR A 38 4.04 -7.91 16.01
C TYR A 38 3.75 -7.49 14.55
N PRO A 39 2.51 -7.61 14.05
CA PRO A 39 2.16 -7.23 12.67
C PRO A 39 2.42 -5.76 12.32
N ILE A 40 2.33 -4.86 13.31
CA ILE A 40 2.61 -3.42 13.12
C ILE A 40 4.10 -3.20 12.81
N PHE A 41 4.99 -3.92 13.48
CA PHE A 41 6.43 -3.84 13.22
C PHE A 41 6.76 -4.30 11.80
N LEU A 42 6.15 -5.41 11.36
CA LEU A 42 6.31 -5.89 9.99
C LEU A 42 5.86 -4.84 8.96
N THR A 43 4.73 -4.19 9.22
CA THR A 43 4.23 -3.12 8.35
C THR A 43 5.13 -1.90 8.34
N MET A 44 5.71 -1.53 9.50
CA MET A 44 6.73 -0.47 9.56
C MET A 44 7.94 -0.81 8.71
N CYS A 45 8.49 -2.02 8.84
CA CYS A 45 9.61 -2.48 8.01
C CYS A 45 9.29 -2.42 6.52
N HIS A 46 8.08 -2.82 6.13
CA HIS A 46 7.64 -2.75 4.74
C HIS A 46 7.59 -1.31 4.21
N MET A 47 6.97 -0.39 4.95
CA MET A 47 6.90 1.03 4.56
C MET A 47 8.28 1.69 4.50
N THR A 48 9.18 1.36 5.45
CA THR A 48 10.56 1.82 5.43
C THR A 48 11.32 1.29 4.21
N ALA A 49 11.16 0.00 3.88
CA ALA A 49 11.78 -0.59 2.70
C ALA A 49 11.27 0.07 1.41
N CYS A 50 9.96 0.30 1.29
CA CYS A 50 9.38 1.04 0.17
C CYS A 50 9.97 2.45 0.06
N SER A 51 10.07 3.18 1.18
CA SER A 51 10.65 4.53 1.18
C SER A 51 12.13 4.54 0.75
N LEU A 52 12.94 3.60 1.25
CA LEU A 52 14.35 3.50 0.85
C LEU A 52 14.49 3.15 -0.63
N LEU A 53 13.78 2.13 -1.10
CA LEU A 53 13.84 1.70 -2.49
C LEU A 53 13.36 2.80 -3.44
N SER A 54 12.29 3.52 -3.09
CA SER A 54 11.83 4.69 -3.85
C SER A 54 12.87 5.81 -3.87
N TYR A 55 13.52 6.09 -2.74
CA TYR A 55 14.57 7.11 -2.69
C TYR A 55 15.78 6.76 -3.57
N ILE A 56 16.23 5.50 -3.52
CA ILE A 56 17.30 4.98 -4.38
C ILE A 56 16.89 5.05 -5.85
N ALA A 57 15.66 4.66 -6.18
CA ALA A 57 15.15 4.68 -7.55
C ALA A 57 15.10 6.11 -8.14
N ILE A 58 14.75 7.11 -7.34
CA ILE A 58 14.70 8.51 -7.77
C ILE A 58 16.11 9.11 -7.87
N THR A 59 16.94 8.90 -6.85
CA THR A 59 18.22 9.61 -6.71
C THR A 59 19.34 8.97 -7.54
N TRP A 60 19.41 7.64 -7.55
CA TRP A 60 20.50 6.90 -8.19
C TRP A 60 20.11 6.40 -9.57
N LEU A 61 18.96 5.75 -9.68
CA LEU A 61 18.50 5.16 -10.95
C LEU A 61 17.84 6.20 -11.87
N LYS A 62 17.53 7.40 -11.37
CA LYS A 62 16.88 8.51 -12.11
C LYS A 62 15.65 8.06 -12.90
N ILE A 63 14.91 7.07 -12.39
CA ILE A 63 13.74 6.49 -13.07
C ILE A 63 12.63 7.54 -13.20
N VAL A 64 12.51 8.44 -12.22
CA VAL A 64 11.49 9.50 -12.16
C VAL A 64 12.16 10.81 -11.71
N PRO A 65 11.79 11.98 -12.27
CA PRO A 65 12.32 13.26 -11.82
C PRO A 65 11.89 13.58 -10.38
N MET A 66 12.85 14.03 -9.56
CA MET A 66 12.62 14.43 -8.17
C MET A 66 11.55 15.52 -8.09
N GLN A 67 10.44 15.23 -7.40
CA GLN A 67 9.36 16.20 -7.18
C GLN A 67 9.66 17.04 -5.94
N THR A 68 10.03 18.32 -6.14
CA THR A 68 10.30 19.24 -5.03
C THR A 68 9.01 19.81 -4.44
N ILE A 69 8.98 19.99 -3.12
CA ILE A 69 7.83 20.58 -2.43
C ILE A 69 7.88 22.10 -2.62
N ARG A 70 6.93 22.65 -3.38
CA ARG A 70 6.97 24.06 -3.78
C ARG A 70 6.32 25.02 -2.77
N SER A 71 5.48 24.53 -1.86
CA SER A 71 4.70 25.38 -0.94
C SER A 71 4.40 24.72 0.39
N ARG A 72 4.27 25.52 1.46
CA ARG A 72 3.82 25.07 2.79
C ARG A 72 2.42 24.45 2.76
N VAL A 73 1.54 24.92 1.87
CA VAL A 73 0.20 24.36 1.68
C VAL A 73 0.29 22.96 1.06
N GLN A 74 1.19 22.76 0.10
CA GLN A 74 1.44 21.44 -0.49
C GLN A 74 2.01 20.48 0.56
N PHE A 75 2.95 20.94 1.38
CA PHE A 75 3.48 20.16 2.50
C PHE A 75 2.38 19.75 3.48
N ALA A 76 1.52 20.69 3.89
CA ALA A 76 0.41 20.42 4.79
C ALA A 76 -0.57 19.38 4.22
N LYS A 77 -0.91 19.46 2.91
CA LYS A 77 -1.75 18.46 2.23
C LYS A 77 -1.10 17.08 2.21
N ILE A 78 0.19 17.00 1.90
CA ILE A 78 0.94 15.73 1.90
C ILE A 78 0.97 15.16 3.32
N ALA A 79 1.30 15.97 4.32
CA ALA A 79 1.34 15.54 5.72
C ALA A 79 -0.03 15.03 6.21
N ALA A 80 -1.12 15.74 5.87
CA ALA A 80 -2.47 15.29 6.19
C ALA A 80 -2.81 13.95 5.53
N LEU A 81 -2.49 13.78 4.25
CA LEU A 81 -2.69 12.51 3.54
C LEU A 81 -1.87 11.38 4.16
N SER A 82 -0.61 11.63 4.52
CA SER A 82 0.26 10.67 5.19
C SER A 82 -0.26 10.27 6.57
N ALA A 83 -0.80 11.21 7.35
CA ALA A 83 -1.38 10.93 8.67
C ALA A 83 -2.64 10.04 8.57
N ILE A 84 -3.54 10.36 7.62
CA ILE A 84 -4.73 9.55 7.35
C ILE A 84 -4.32 8.14 6.89
N PHE A 85 -3.35 8.04 5.97
CA PHE A 85 -2.83 6.77 5.50
C PHE A 85 -2.21 5.93 6.63
N CYS A 86 -1.37 6.53 7.48
CA CYS A 86 -0.77 5.85 8.63
C CYS A 86 -1.85 5.31 9.59
N THR A 87 -2.85 6.13 9.91
CA THR A 87 -3.97 5.74 10.77
C THR A 87 -4.77 4.58 10.17
N SER A 88 -5.02 4.61 8.86
CA SER A 88 -5.68 3.52 8.11
C SER A 88 -4.86 2.23 8.15
N VAL A 89 -3.54 2.31 7.97
CA VAL A 89 -2.65 1.15 8.03
C VAL A 89 -2.61 0.53 9.43
N VAL A 90 -2.51 1.34 10.48
CA VAL A 90 -2.51 0.86 11.87
C VAL A 90 -3.85 0.21 12.21
N SER A 91 -4.97 0.88 11.91
CA SER A 91 -6.31 0.33 12.16
C SER A 91 -6.58 -0.96 11.37
N GLY A 92 -6.14 -1.03 10.11
CA GLY A 92 -6.17 -2.24 9.29
C GLY A 92 -5.39 -3.39 9.93
N ASN A 93 -4.15 -3.14 10.38
CA ASN A 93 -3.35 -4.16 11.07
C ASN A 93 -3.96 -4.61 12.41
N VAL A 94 -4.57 -3.69 13.17
CA VAL A 94 -5.27 -4.01 14.42
C VAL A 94 -6.49 -4.88 14.13
N SER A 95 -7.27 -4.57 13.10
CA SER A 95 -8.48 -5.33 12.74
C SER A 95 -8.18 -6.79 12.36
N LEU A 96 -7.03 -7.08 11.75
CA LEU A 96 -6.57 -8.45 11.44
C LEU A 96 -6.32 -9.30 12.69
N ARG A 97 -6.13 -8.68 13.88
CA ARG A 97 -6.01 -9.40 15.15
C ARG A 97 -7.36 -9.89 15.68
N TYR A 98 -8.44 -9.23 15.32
CA TYR A 98 -9.78 -9.48 15.87
C TYR A 98 -10.75 -10.09 14.85
N LEU A 99 -10.47 -9.95 13.56
CA LEU A 99 -11.38 -10.34 12.48
C LEU A 99 -10.68 -11.28 11.49
N PRO A 100 -11.41 -12.27 10.94
CA PRO A 100 -10.88 -13.09 9.86
C PRO A 100 -10.60 -12.23 8.62
N VAL A 101 -9.51 -12.56 7.93
CA VAL A 101 -9.03 -11.82 6.75
C VAL A 101 -10.12 -11.65 5.68
N SER A 102 -10.99 -12.64 5.50
CA SER A 102 -12.12 -12.59 4.55
C SER A 102 -13.13 -11.49 4.87
N PHE A 103 -13.43 -11.26 6.16
CA PHE A 103 -14.32 -10.18 6.58
C PHE A 103 -13.64 -8.82 6.36
N ASN A 104 -12.34 -8.72 6.65
CA ASN A 104 -11.55 -7.52 6.38
C ASN A 104 -11.57 -7.13 4.89
N GLN A 105 -11.43 -8.13 4.02
CA GLN A 105 -11.54 -7.95 2.57
C GLN A 105 -12.95 -7.54 2.13
N ALA A 106 -13.99 -8.14 2.73
CA ALA A 106 -15.38 -7.78 2.42
C ALA A 106 -15.67 -6.31 2.76
N VAL A 107 -15.21 -5.84 3.91
CA VAL A 107 -15.29 -4.41 4.28
C VAL A 107 -14.46 -3.56 3.31
N GLY A 108 -13.23 -3.97 3.02
CA GLY A 108 -12.38 -3.26 2.05
C GLY A 108 -12.99 -3.14 0.65
N ALA A 109 -13.76 -4.14 0.20
CA ALA A 109 -14.46 -4.13 -1.08
C ALA A 109 -15.60 -3.11 -1.15
N THR A 110 -16.06 -2.56 -0.02
CA THR A 110 -17.05 -1.47 0.02
C THR A 110 -16.45 -0.08 -0.18
N THR A 111 -15.12 0.05 -0.20
CA THR A 111 -14.43 1.33 -0.40
C THR A 111 -14.93 2.11 -1.64
N PRO A 112 -15.15 1.49 -2.82
CA PRO A 112 -15.64 2.22 -3.99
C PRO A 112 -17.00 2.89 -3.78
N PHE A 113 -17.88 2.29 -2.96
CA PHE A 113 -19.17 2.88 -2.62
C PHE A 113 -18.99 4.18 -1.84
N PHE A 114 -18.18 4.17 -0.78
CA PHE A 114 -17.90 5.38 -0.01
C PHE A 114 -17.17 6.42 -0.85
N THR A 115 -16.20 6.02 -1.68
CA THR A 115 -15.53 6.93 -2.61
C THR A 115 -16.53 7.59 -3.55
N ALA A 116 -17.50 6.86 -4.10
CA ALA A 116 -18.50 7.42 -5.02
C ALA A 116 -19.49 8.38 -4.32
N VAL A 117 -19.83 8.12 -3.06
CA VAL A 117 -20.74 8.99 -2.28
C VAL A 117 -20.07 10.30 -1.86
N PHE A 118 -18.75 10.28 -1.60
CA PHE A 118 -18.00 11.44 -1.12
C PHE A 118 -17.12 12.12 -2.19
N ALA A 119 -17.13 11.63 -3.43
CA ALA A 119 -16.45 12.25 -4.58
C ALA A 119 -17.22 13.46 -5.12
#